data_AF-A0A0A9E259-F1
#
_entry.id   AF-A0A0A9E259-F1
#
_cell.length_a   1.000
_cell.length_b   1.000
_cell.length_c   1.000
_cell.angle_alpha   90.00
_cell.angle_beta   90.00
_cell.angle_gamma   90.00
#
_symmetry.space_group_name_H-M   'P 1'
#
loop_
_entity.id
_entity.type
_entity.pdbx_description
1 polymer ?
#
loop_
_entity_poly.entity_id
_entity_poly.type
_entity_poly.pdbx_seq_one_letter_code
_entity_poly.pdbx_strand_id
1 'polypeptide(L)'
;MPISLFGVIGLSRQVVSVELSGELKVDVVASQIAGENIVANGQVVFTPKEAGMSVDTCDLGFCKLGITVAWSLLAPLEFDRSV
;
A
#
# COMPACT_ATOMS: atom_id res chain seq x y z
N MET A 1 6.63 13.87 -1.71
CA MET A 1 5.84 13.30 -0.61
C MET A 1 6.43 13.81 0.70
N PRO A 2 5.67 14.49 1.56
CA PRO A 2 6.18 14.91 2.85
C PRO A 2 6.40 13.67 3.73
N ILE A 3 7.61 13.56 4.28
CA ILE A 3 7.90 12.63 5.37
C ILE A 3 7.75 13.44 6.65
N SER A 4 6.94 12.96 7.61
CA SER A 4 6.79 13.63 8.89
C SER A 4 8.10 13.62 9.68
N LEU A 5 8.22 14.47 10.71
CA LEU A 5 9.36 14.41 11.65
C LEU A 5 9.53 13.03 12.31
N PHE A 6 8.49 12.19 12.28
CA PHE A 6 8.49 10.83 12.82
C PHE A 6 8.77 9.76 11.76
N GLY A 7 9.17 10.14 10.54
CA GLY A 7 9.46 9.18 9.47
C GLY A 7 8.22 8.57 8.80
N VAL A 8 7.03 9.14 9.02
CA VAL A 8 5.78 8.64 8.42
C VAL A 8 5.55 9.28 7.06
N ILE A 9 5.29 8.45 6.05
CA ILE A 9 4.96 8.90 4.70
C ILE A 9 3.43 9.06 4.60
N GLY A 10 2.97 10.30 4.46
CA GLY A 10 1.56 10.59 4.20
C GLY A 10 1.20 10.31 2.75
N LEU A 11 0.36 9.31 2.49
CA LEU A 11 -0.18 9.07 1.14
C LEU A 11 -1.35 10.00 0.86
N SER A 12 -1.39 10.58 -0.34
CA SER A 12 -2.54 11.37 -0.80
C SER A 12 -3.81 10.53 -0.91
N ARG A 13 -3.69 9.22 -1.18
CA ARG A 13 -4.78 8.24 -1.17
C ARG A 13 -4.37 7.07 -0.30
N GLN A 14 -5.25 6.67 0.61
CA GLN A 14 -5.02 5.59 1.58
C GLN A 14 -6.04 4.46 1.45
N VAL A 15 -6.94 4.55 0.47
CA VAL A 15 -8.00 3.57 0.23
C VAL A 15 -7.79 2.95 -1.14
N VAL A 16 -7.73 1.62 -1.16
CA VAL A 16 -7.69 0.78 -2.36
C VAL A 16 -8.72 -0.34 -2.20
N SER A 17 -9.26 -0.84 -3.31
CA SER A 17 -10.13 -2.02 -3.32
C SER A 17 -9.41 -3.14 -4.03
N VAL A 18 -9.49 -4.34 -3.47
CA VAL A 18 -8.83 -5.54 -3.99
C VAL A 18 -9.81 -6.70 -3.88
N GLU A 19 -9.94 -7.48 -4.94
CA GLU A 19 -10.72 -8.71 -4.91
C GLU A 19 -10.09 -9.72 -3.94
N LEU A 20 -10.90 -10.51 -3.24
CA LEU A 20 -10.39 -11.51 -2.27
C LEU A 20 -9.48 -12.58 -2.91
N SER A 21 -9.66 -12.84 -4.20
CA SER A 21 -8.80 -13.74 -5.00
C SER A 21 -7.59 -13.04 -5.62
N GLY A 22 -7.45 -11.73 -5.45
CA GLY A 22 -6.38 -10.92 -6.01
C GLY A 22 -5.21 -10.69 -5.04
N GLU A 23 -4.39 -9.69 -5.35
CA GLU A 23 -3.21 -9.29 -4.57
C GLU A 23 -3.08 -7.76 -4.58
N LEU A 24 -2.61 -7.19 -3.46
CA LEU A 24 -2.15 -5.80 -3.43
C LEU A 24 -0.62 -5.77 -3.56
N LYS A 25 -0.13 -5.32 -4.71
CA LYS A 25 1.30 -5.10 -4.96
C LYS A 25 1.65 -3.65 -4.67
N VAL A 26 2.63 -3.42 -3.81
CA VAL A 26 3.12 -2.09 -3.45
C VAL A 26 4.57 -1.98 -3.92
N ASP A 27 4.76 -1.25 -5.01
CA ASP A 27 6.08 -0.88 -5.52
C ASP A 27 6.58 0.38 -4.82
N VAL A 28 7.81 0.32 -4.33
CA VAL A 28 8.48 1.42 -3.63
C VAL A 28 9.69 1.82 -4.44
N VAL A 29 9.78 3.11 -4.78
CA VAL A 29 10.89 3.69 -5.52
C VAL A 29 11.43 4.86 -4.73
N ALA A 30 12.74 4.83 -4.44
CA ALA A 30 13.45 5.95 -3.84
C ALA A 30 14.33 6.61 -4.91
N SER A 31 14.15 7.92 -5.10
CA SER A 31 14.92 8.74 -6.05
C SER A 31 15.56 9.93 -5.34
N GLN A 32 16.56 10.53 -5.99
CA GLN A 32 17.20 11.74 -5.48
C GLN A 32 16.28 12.96 -5.68
N ILE A 33 16.31 13.90 -4.74
CA ILE A 33 15.47 15.12 -4.80
C ILE A 33 15.78 15.96 -6.06
N ALA A 34 17.01 15.90 -6.56
CA ALA A 34 17.51 16.73 -7.65
C ALA A 34 17.75 15.97 -8.98
N GLY A 35 17.23 14.74 -9.14
CA GLY A 35 17.39 14.00 -10.39
C GLY A 35 16.48 12.78 -10.51
N GLU A 36 16.22 12.34 -11.75
CA GLU A 36 15.38 11.18 -12.06
C GLU A 36 16.05 9.82 -11.78
N ASN A 37 17.25 9.83 -11.21
CA ASN A 37 17.97 8.59 -10.90
C ASN A 37 17.31 7.86 -9.73
N ILE A 38 16.76 6.69 -10.04
CA ILE A 38 16.30 5.71 -9.05
C ILE A 38 17.53 5.21 -8.28
N VAL A 39 17.52 5.38 -6.96
CA VAL A 39 18.61 4.97 -6.06
C VAL A 39 18.34 3.59 -5.49
N ALA A 40 17.07 3.26 -5.24
CA ALA A 40 16.66 1.92 -4.85
C ALA A 40 15.19 1.69 -5.22
N ASN A 41 14.84 0.42 -5.37
CA ASN A 41 13.46 -0.02 -5.51
C ASN A 41 13.23 -1.29 -4.69
N GLY A 42 11.96 -1.59 -4.47
CA GLY A 42 11.53 -2.84 -3.84
C GLY A 42 10.04 -3.02 -4.03
N GLN A 43 9.57 -4.24 -3.80
CA GLN A 43 8.17 -4.59 -3.93
C GLN A 43 7.74 -5.43 -2.73
N VAL A 44 6.52 -5.20 -2.30
CA VAL A 44 5.85 -5.99 -1.28
C VAL A 44 4.49 -6.41 -1.82
N VAL A 45 4.08 -7.66 -1.56
CA VAL A 45 2.81 -8.21 -2.00
C VAL A 45 1.99 -8.61 -0.79
N PHE A 46 0.76 -8.10 -0.70
CA PHE A 46 -0.17 -8.45 0.36
C PHE A 46 -1.35 -9.26 -0.19
N THR A 47 -1.63 -10.37 0.48
CA THR A 47 -2.88 -11.11 0.30
C THR A 47 -4.03 -10.36 1.01
N PRO A 48 -5.14 -10.05 0.32
CA PRO A 48 -6.31 -9.42 0.90
C PRO A 48 -6.93 -10.27 2.03
N LYS A 49 -7.60 -9.61 2.97
CA LYS A 49 -8.36 -10.24 4.06
C LYS A 49 -9.79 -9.69 4.08
N GLU A 50 -10.74 -10.47 4.60
CA GLU A 50 -12.09 -9.96 4.85
C GLU A 50 -12.09 -8.83 5.89
N ALA A 51 -11.24 -8.96 6.92
CA ALA A 51 -11.05 -7.92 7.93
C ALA A 51 -9.65 -8.04 8.57
N GLY A 52 -9.22 -6.95 9.21
CA GLY A 52 -8.02 -6.93 10.05
C GLY A 52 -6.86 -6.20 9.39
N MET A 53 -5.62 -6.58 9.73
CA MET A 53 -4.42 -5.90 9.26
C MET A 53 -3.40 -6.87 8.68
N SER A 54 -2.61 -6.37 7.74
CA SER A 54 -1.37 -6.98 7.26
C SER A 54 -0.23 -5.98 7.43
N VAL A 55 0.93 -6.47 7.85
CA VAL A 55 2.13 -5.65 8.03
C VAL A 55 3.28 -6.37 7.34
N ASP A 56 4.06 -5.62 6.57
CA ASP A 56 5.27 -6.13 5.94
C ASP A 56 6.28 -4.99 5.74
N THR A 57 7.53 -5.33 5.41
CA THR A 57 8.64 -4.37 5.30
C THR A 57 9.31 -4.47 3.93
N CYS A 58 9.42 -3.34 3.24
CA CYS A 58 10.19 -3.22 2.01
C CYS A 58 11.64 -2.81 2.35
N ASP A 59 12.60 -3.70 2.10
CA ASP A 59 14.04 -3.40 2.28
C ASP A 59 14.62 -2.79 1.01
N LEU A 60 15.03 -1.52 1.08
CA LEU A 60 15.66 -0.77 0.00
C LEU A 60 17.19 -0.76 0.11
N GLY A 61 17.76 -1.60 0.97
CA GLY A 61 19.19 -1.70 1.26
C GLY A 61 19.71 -0.60 2.20
N PHE A 62 19.40 0.67 1.91
CA PHE A 62 19.79 1.80 2.77
C PHE A 62 18.69 2.21 3.76
N CYS A 63 17.46 1.75 3.55
CA CYS A 63 16.29 2.08 4.36
C CYS A 63 15.33 0.88 4.37
N LYS A 64 14.67 0.64 5.51
CA LYS A 64 13.58 -0.33 5.63
C LYS A 64 12.27 0.41 5.81
N LEU A 65 11.36 0.27 4.84
CA LEU A 65 10.04 0.90 4.87
C LEU A 65 9.00 -0.08 5.39
N GLY A 66 8.49 0.16 6.59
CA GLY A 66 7.34 -0.58 7.13
C GLY A 66 6.04 -0.14 6.43
N ILE A 67 5.24 -1.10 5.99
CA ILE A 67 3.96 -0.90 5.32
C ILE A 67 2.88 -1.64 6.12
N THR A 68 1.80 -0.94 6.43
CA THR A 68 0.65 -1.50 7.14
C THR A 68 -0.60 -1.27 6.31
N VAL A 69 -1.37 -2.34 6.08
CA VAL A 69 -2.62 -2.31 5.34
C VAL A 69 -3.73 -2.79 6.25
N ALA A 70 -4.78 -1.98 6.39
CA ALA A 70 -6.02 -2.37 7.06
C ALA A 70 -7.05 -2.82 6.02
N TRP A 71 -7.74 -3.91 6.30
CA TRP A 71 -8.72 -4.54 5.43
C TRP A 71 -10.10 -4.49 6.04
N SER A 72 -11.10 -4.27 5.19
CA SER A 72 -12.50 -4.47 5.50
C SER A 72 -13.25 -4.85 4.23
N LEU A 73 -14.17 -5.79 4.32
CA LEU A 73 -15.14 -6.04 3.25
C LEU A 73 -15.94 -4.77 2.97
N LEU A 74 -15.95 -4.36 1.71
CA LEU A 74 -16.95 -3.41 1.24
C LEU A 74 -18.26 -4.19 1.13
N ALA A 75 -19.31 -3.69 1.78
CA ALA A 75 -20.65 -4.24 1.57
C ALA A 75 -20.94 -4.22 0.06
N PRO A 76 -21.44 -5.32 -0.53
CA PRO A 76 -22.00 -5.26 -1.86
C PRO A 76 -23.01 -4.12 -1.86
N LEU A 77 -22.88 -3.15 -2.77
CA LEU A 77 -24.00 -2.27 -3.04
C LEU A 77 -25.14 -3.19 -3.46
N GLU A 78 -26.15 -3.34 -2.61
CA GLU A 78 -27.39 -4.01 -2.96
C GLU A 78 -28.00 -3.19 -4.09
N PHE A 79 -27.59 -3.48 -5.32
CA PHE A 79 -28.35 -3.13 -6.49
C PHE A 79 -29.56 -4.05 -6.40
N ASP A 80 -30.62 -3.53 -5.79
CA ASP A 80 -31.93 -4.15 -5.72
C ASP A 80 -32.26 -4.66 -7.13
N ARG A 81 -32.06 -5.96 -7.34
CA ARG A 81 -32.53 -6.64 -8.55
C ARG A 81 -34.01 -6.89 -8.31
N SER A 82 -34.78 -5.82 -8.45
CA SER A 82 -36.21 -5.94 -8.69
C SER A 82 -36.39 -6.60 -10.06
N VAL A 83 -36.65 -7.91 -10.06
CA VAL A 83 -37.18 -8.66 -11.21
C VAL A 83 -38.65 -8.94 -10.92
#